data_AF-A0A3D9CDI2-F1
#
_entry.id   AF-A0A3D9CDI2-F1
#
_cell.length_a   1.000
_cell.length_b   1.000
_cell.length_c   1.000
_cell.angle_alpha   90.00
_cell.angle_beta   90.00
_cell.angle_gamma   90.00
#
_symmetry.space_group_name_H-M   'P 1'
#
loop_
_entity.id
_entity.type
_entity.pdbx_description
1 polymer ?
#
loop_
_entity_poly.entity_id
_entity_poly.type
_entity_poly.pdbx_seq_one_letter_code
_entity_poly.pdbx_strand_id
1 'polypeptide(L)'
;MKYLVILMCFFTTFSCKKITNKSDKINNSNQASINNQWNGDKLISDLDFVSQINTSCLLTSSYFNRSEEKVKQDDLKCVLSKINFDYSKLDSLKGKRIIGNLNNALELYIEKTTPRNLENADIYNQVTLFIKKDKIIMDSIVIYESINYIEALTVKQLYYYIDNNKIFLLNLSEDESGSIVKGWSEYYINESGKIKLVKNKKTDNTKIEKKPSQIENAETTKNTNLIGSFKIYADAISNNTKEKVSLGYFITIKSLTKAVLSIDAKYSEDYGCEGEYRLIDEKSILHAKGKCDQDDVDDFYLKYDNGKCFIRSKRFINQDWLELIRE
;
A
#
# COMPACT_ATOMS: atom_id res chain seq x y z
N MET A 1 64.84 89.24 10.19
CA MET A 1 64.80 87.91 10.85
C MET A 1 63.49 87.26 10.41
N LYS A 2 63.55 86.23 9.54
CA LYS A 2 63.41 84.79 9.91
C LYS A 2 61.96 84.48 10.33
N TYR A 3 61.12 83.62 9.75
CA TYR A 3 61.11 82.57 8.72
C TYR A 3 59.62 82.47 8.26
N LEU A 4 59.26 82.34 6.98
CA LEU A 4 59.19 81.11 6.16
C LEU A 4 58.14 80.06 6.63
N VAL A 5 57.01 80.04 5.91
CA VAL A 5 56.25 78.90 5.35
C VAL A 5 56.43 77.52 5.99
N ILE A 6 55.34 76.90 6.48
CA ILE A 6 54.96 75.46 6.33
C ILE A 6 53.45 75.37 6.66
N LEU A 7 52.50 75.35 5.71
CA LEU A 7 51.94 74.19 4.98
C LEU A 7 51.71 72.92 5.81
N MET A 8 50.48 72.68 6.29
CA MET A 8 49.97 71.33 6.49
C MET A 8 48.49 71.26 6.11
N CYS A 9 48.25 71.10 4.81
CA CYS A 9 47.07 70.40 4.32
C CYS A 9 47.12 68.97 4.89
N PHE A 10 46.21 68.67 5.82
CA PHE A 10 45.87 67.31 6.20
C PHE A 10 45.22 66.61 5.00
N PHE A 11 46.05 66.11 4.07
CA PHE A 11 45.64 65.05 3.16
C PHE A 11 45.54 63.77 4.00
N THR A 12 44.32 63.45 4.39
CA THR A 12 43.96 62.10 4.83
C THR A 12 44.17 61.16 3.64
N THR A 13 45.35 60.56 3.56
CA THR A 13 45.57 59.40 2.70
C THR A 13 44.71 58.28 3.25
N PHE A 14 43.50 58.14 2.70
CA PHE A 14 42.78 56.89 2.65
C PHE A 14 43.70 55.89 1.94
N SER A 15 44.45 55.14 2.74
CA SER A 15 45.14 53.95 2.27
C SER A 15 44.05 52.95 1.86
N CYS A 16 43.76 52.92 0.57
CA CYS A 16 43.09 51.81 -0.07
C CYS A 16 43.97 50.58 0.17
N LYS A 17 43.68 49.87 1.27
CA LYS A 17 44.02 48.46 1.36
C LYS A 17 43.33 47.83 0.17
N LYS A 18 44.12 47.47 -0.85
CA LYS A 18 43.67 46.67 -1.98
C LYS A 18 43.06 45.42 -1.37
N ILE A 19 41.73 45.43 -1.25
CA ILE A 19 40.94 44.22 -1.11
C ILE A 19 41.24 43.51 -2.41
N THR A 20 42.23 42.62 -2.37
CA THR A 20 42.24 41.48 -3.28
C THR A 20 40.89 40.84 -3.09
N ASN A 21 39.98 41.13 -4.01
CA ASN A 21 38.82 40.32 -4.29
C ASN A 21 39.36 38.94 -4.68
N LYS A 22 39.78 38.16 -3.67
CA LYS A 22 39.34 36.79 -3.63
C LYS A 22 37.83 36.93 -3.63
N SER A 23 37.27 36.77 -4.82
CA SER A 23 36.03 36.05 -4.96
C SER A 23 36.22 34.75 -4.19
N ASP A 24 36.06 34.83 -2.87
CA ASP A 24 35.40 33.77 -2.15
C ASP A 24 34.06 33.73 -2.87
N LYS A 25 33.96 32.82 -3.84
CA LYS A 25 32.70 32.17 -4.13
C LYS A 25 32.19 31.80 -2.75
N ILE A 26 31.31 32.64 -2.21
CA ILE A 26 30.34 32.23 -1.22
C ILE A 26 29.55 31.18 -1.97
N ASN A 27 30.08 29.96 -1.95
CA ASN A 27 29.31 28.76 -2.15
C ASN A 27 28.38 28.73 -0.94
N ASN A 28 27.33 29.57 -0.99
CA ASN A 28 26.07 29.26 -0.35
C ASN A 28 25.52 28.06 -1.13
N SER A 29 26.16 26.90 -0.96
CA SER A 29 25.43 25.66 -1.09
C SER A 29 24.47 25.66 0.09
N ASN A 30 23.30 26.26 -0.11
CA ASN A 30 22.10 25.97 0.66
C ASN A 30 21.80 24.49 0.42
N GLN A 31 22.61 23.63 1.02
CA GLN A 31 22.56 22.21 0.80
C GLN A 31 21.45 21.69 1.70
N ALA A 32 20.45 21.05 1.08
CA ALA A 32 19.43 20.34 1.83
C ALA A 32 20.14 19.40 2.81
N SER A 33 19.75 19.48 4.09
CA SER A 33 20.30 18.64 5.15
C SER A 33 19.14 17.85 5.72
N ILE A 34 19.12 16.56 5.42
CA ILE A 34 18.18 15.61 5.99
C ILE A 34 18.97 14.70 6.93
N ASN A 35 18.40 14.47 8.10
CA ASN A 35 18.96 13.54 9.07
C ASN A 35 18.87 12.11 8.51
N ASN A 36 20.02 11.49 8.32
CA ASN A 36 20.16 10.10 7.85
C ASN A 36 19.48 9.06 8.76
N GLN A 37 19.06 9.42 9.96
CA GLN A 37 18.29 8.53 10.83
C GLN A 37 16.81 8.41 10.40
N TRP A 38 16.31 9.36 9.60
CA TRP A 38 14.89 9.48 9.24
C TRP A 38 14.64 9.57 7.73
N ASN A 39 15.68 9.38 6.92
CA ASN A 39 15.58 9.47 5.46
C ASN A 39 14.99 8.21 4.80
N GLY A 40 14.84 7.10 5.52
CA GLY A 40 14.34 5.84 4.95
C GLY A 40 15.41 5.06 4.18
N ASP A 41 15.01 4.04 3.43
CA ASP A 41 15.94 3.18 2.69
C ASP A 41 16.13 3.62 1.23
N LYS A 42 17.38 3.89 0.85
CA LYS A 42 17.75 4.34 -0.49
C LYS A 42 17.29 3.40 -1.61
N LEU A 43 17.20 2.09 -1.35
CA LEU A 43 16.76 1.11 -2.36
C LEU A 43 15.35 1.40 -2.89
N ILE A 44 14.50 2.08 -2.12
CA ILE A 44 13.16 2.48 -2.57
C ILE A 44 13.22 3.47 -3.76
N SER A 45 14.29 4.23 -3.92
CA SER A 45 14.48 5.10 -5.10
C SER A 45 14.91 4.35 -6.37
N ASP A 46 15.37 3.11 -6.23
CA ASP A 46 15.85 2.31 -7.35
C ASP A 46 14.70 1.50 -7.96
N LEU A 47 14.29 1.89 -9.16
CA LEU A 47 13.21 1.22 -9.87
C LEU A 47 13.55 -0.21 -10.30
N ASP A 48 14.83 -0.51 -10.55
CA ASP A 48 15.27 -1.86 -10.90
C ASP A 48 15.14 -2.76 -9.68
N PHE A 49 15.55 -2.27 -8.50
CA PHE A 49 15.29 -2.94 -7.22
C PHE A 49 13.79 -3.16 -7.00
N VAL A 50 12.97 -2.11 -7.10
CA VAL A 50 11.51 -2.20 -6.88
C VAL A 50 10.85 -3.19 -7.84
N SER A 51 11.32 -3.27 -9.08
CA SER A 51 10.80 -4.22 -10.08
C SER A 51 11.15 -5.68 -9.79
N GLN A 52 12.21 -5.93 -9.02
CA GLN A 52 12.65 -7.27 -8.62
C GLN A 52 11.89 -7.80 -7.40
N ILE A 53 11.13 -6.94 -6.69
CA ILE A 53 10.27 -7.36 -5.58
C ILE A 53 9.09 -8.15 -6.17
N ASN A 54 9.23 -9.47 -6.24
CA ASN A 54 8.21 -10.40 -6.74
C ASN A 54 7.62 -11.26 -5.61
N THR A 55 6.41 -11.74 -5.84
CA THR A 55 5.38 -12.24 -4.91
C THR A 55 5.66 -13.61 -4.25
N SER A 56 6.89 -13.88 -3.83
CA SER A 56 7.20 -15.17 -3.18
C SER A 56 8.02 -15.03 -1.89
N CYS A 57 8.14 -13.81 -1.37
CA CYS A 57 8.70 -13.57 -0.05
C CYS A 57 7.66 -13.88 1.02
N LEU A 58 7.71 -15.09 1.58
CA LEU A 58 6.97 -15.44 2.79
C LEU A 58 7.76 -14.97 4.00
N LEU A 59 7.60 -13.70 4.36
CA LEU A 59 8.27 -13.12 5.52
C LEU A 59 7.37 -13.19 6.77
N THR A 60 7.97 -13.63 7.87
CA THR A 60 7.64 -13.27 9.27
C THR A 60 6.62 -14.03 10.10
N SER A 61 6.39 -15.33 9.88
CA SER A 61 5.94 -16.13 11.03
C SER A 61 6.35 -17.60 10.98
N SER A 62 6.74 -18.16 12.12
CA SER A 62 7.08 -19.58 12.31
C SER A 62 5.86 -20.51 12.25
N TYR A 63 4.74 -20.03 11.72
CA TYR A 63 3.55 -20.85 11.56
C TYR A 63 3.80 -21.94 10.51
N PHE A 64 3.18 -23.10 10.73
CA PHE A 64 3.31 -24.32 9.91
C PHE A 64 4.65 -25.07 10.00
N ASN A 65 5.20 -25.29 11.19
CA ASN A 65 6.35 -26.20 11.43
C ASN A 65 7.63 -25.85 10.64
N ARG A 66 7.87 -24.57 10.30
CA ARG A 66 9.11 -24.12 9.66
C ARG A 66 10.19 -23.85 10.71
N SER A 67 11.40 -24.36 10.50
CA SER A 67 12.54 -24.04 11.38
C SER A 67 12.97 -22.58 11.21
N GLU A 68 13.43 -21.95 12.30
CA GLU A 68 13.94 -20.57 12.28
C GLU A 68 15.08 -20.37 11.26
N GLU A 69 15.90 -21.40 11.04
CA GLU A 69 16.98 -21.38 10.06
C GLU A 69 16.46 -21.32 8.63
N LYS A 70 15.36 -22.04 8.34
CA LYS A 70 14.73 -22.03 7.01
C LYS A 70 14.04 -20.70 6.74
N VAL A 71 13.43 -20.10 7.75
CA VAL A 71 12.90 -18.72 7.68
C VAL A 71 14.03 -17.74 7.33
N LYS A 72 15.12 -17.73 8.09
CA LYS A 72 16.27 -16.84 7.83
C LYS A 72 16.88 -17.03 6.43
N GLN A 73 16.96 -18.26 5.92
CA GLN A 73 17.49 -18.52 4.57
C GLN A 73 16.55 -18.06 3.46
N ASP A 74 15.25 -18.21 3.64
CA ASP A 74 14.26 -17.73 2.68
C ASP A 74 14.16 -16.20 2.70
N ASP A 75 14.33 -15.59 3.89
CA ASP A 75 14.41 -14.13 4.07
C ASP A 75 15.62 -13.55 3.33
N LEU A 76 16.79 -14.17 3.38
CA LEU A 76 17.98 -13.72 2.63
C LEU A 76 17.77 -13.74 1.10
N LYS A 77 16.86 -14.58 0.61
CA LYS A 77 16.51 -14.65 -0.82
C LYS A 77 15.41 -13.65 -1.19
N CYS A 78 14.74 -13.08 -0.20
CA CYS A 78 13.72 -12.08 -0.43
C CYS A 78 14.35 -10.75 -0.87
N VAL A 79 13.91 -10.18 -2.00
CA VAL A 79 14.43 -8.88 -2.45
C VAL A 79 14.05 -7.77 -1.47
N LEU A 80 12.86 -7.85 -0.87
CA LEU A 80 12.37 -6.87 0.10
C LEU A 80 13.23 -6.83 1.39
N SER A 81 13.82 -7.96 1.81
CA SER A 81 14.65 -8.02 3.03
C SER A 81 15.96 -7.23 2.92
N LYS A 82 16.34 -6.79 1.72
CA LYS A 82 17.51 -5.91 1.52
C LYS A 82 17.26 -4.48 2.00
N ILE A 83 16.00 -4.11 2.26
CA ILE A 83 15.65 -2.87 2.95
C ILE A 83 16.12 -2.99 4.41
N ASN A 84 17.08 -2.14 4.79
CA ASN A 84 17.73 -2.16 6.09
C ASN A 84 17.21 -1.05 7.03
N PHE A 85 16.44 -0.10 6.52
CA PHE A 85 15.82 0.91 7.37
C PHE A 85 14.74 0.28 8.24
N ASP A 86 14.90 0.37 9.56
CA ASP A 86 13.89 -0.05 10.51
C ASP A 86 12.70 0.92 10.50
N TYR A 87 11.65 0.58 9.76
CA TYR A 87 10.39 1.34 9.73
C TYR A 87 9.54 1.15 11.00
N SER A 88 9.71 0.05 11.73
CA SER A 88 8.92 -0.24 12.94
C SER A 88 9.14 0.81 14.05
N LYS A 89 10.31 1.47 14.07
CA LYS A 89 10.58 2.59 14.99
C LYS A 89 9.62 3.76 14.81
N LEU A 90 8.96 3.88 13.65
CA LEU A 90 7.96 4.92 13.37
C LEU A 90 6.63 4.64 14.09
N ASP A 91 6.32 3.39 14.41
CA ASP A 91 5.14 3.02 15.20
C ASP A 91 5.20 3.63 16.61
N SER A 92 6.43 3.78 17.11
CA SER A 92 6.79 4.31 18.42
C SER A 92 7.06 5.82 18.43
N LEU A 93 6.84 6.52 17.31
CA LEU A 93 7.14 7.94 17.19
C LEU A 93 6.32 8.79 18.18
N LYS A 94 7.01 9.48 19.09
CA LYS A 94 6.38 10.36 20.08
C LYS A 94 6.47 11.83 19.64
N GLY A 95 5.31 12.37 19.25
CA GLY A 95 5.14 13.76 18.85
C GLY A 95 5.92 14.13 17.58
N LYS A 96 6.05 15.43 17.34
CA LYS A 96 6.78 15.99 16.20
C LYS A 96 8.28 15.65 16.27
N ARG A 97 8.85 15.26 15.12
CA ARG A 97 10.31 15.13 14.89
C ARG A 97 10.74 15.91 13.67
N ILE A 98 11.64 16.88 13.86
CA ILE A 98 12.27 17.59 12.75
C ILE A 98 13.28 16.65 12.11
N ILE A 99 13.15 16.44 10.79
CA ILE A 99 14.00 15.51 10.04
C ILE A 99 15.00 16.23 9.14
N GLY A 100 14.84 17.54 8.91
CA GLY A 100 15.78 18.29 8.09
C GLY A 100 15.24 19.62 7.59
N ASN A 101 16.06 20.29 6.78
CA ASN A 101 15.69 21.50 6.04
C ASN A 101 16.12 21.37 4.58
N LEU A 102 15.27 21.78 3.65
CA LEU A 102 15.64 21.81 2.22
C LEU A 102 16.43 23.07 1.86
N ASN A 103 16.11 24.17 2.51
CA ASN A 103 16.77 25.47 2.44
C ASN A 103 16.47 26.24 3.73
N ASN A 104 16.95 27.46 3.84
CA ASN A 104 16.78 28.29 5.05
C ASN A 104 15.30 28.60 5.40
N ALA A 105 14.36 28.34 4.49
CA ALA A 105 12.95 28.65 4.66
C ALA A 105 12.05 27.41 4.82
N LEU A 106 12.49 26.22 4.42
CA LEU A 106 11.66 25.01 4.39
C LEU A 106 12.15 23.97 5.40
N GLU A 107 11.42 23.86 6.51
CA GLU A 107 11.61 22.83 7.55
C GLU A 107 10.76 21.61 7.24
N LEU A 108 11.37 20.43 7.35
CA LEU A 108 10.72 19.13 7.24
C LEU A 108 10.56 18.50 8.61
N TYR A 109 9.35 18.05 8.94
CA TYR A 109 9.12 17.27 10.14
C TYR A 109 8.13 16.15 9.90
N ILE A 110 8.27 15.08 10.67
CA ILE A 110 7.36 13.93 10.67
C ILE A 110 6.60 13.88 11.98
N GLU A 111 5.37 13.39 11.90
CA GLU A 111 4.52 13.19 13.07
C GLU A 111 3.56 12.02 12.82
N LYS A 112 3.24 11.30 13.90
CA LYS A 112 2.22 10.25 13.86
C LYS A 112 0.86 10.91 13.60
N THR A 113 0.10 10.34 12.69
CA THR A 113 -1.21 10.85 12.28
C THR A 113 -2.21 9.69 12.27
N THR A 114 -3.49 10.02 12.29
CA THR A 114 -4.56 9.02 12.23
C THR A 114 -5.08 8.93 10.79
N PRO A 115 -5.20 7.73 10.20
CA PRO A 115 -5.84 7.54 8.91
C PRO A 115 -7.30 7.99 8.96
N ARG A 116 -7.81 8.53 7.84
CA ARG A 116 -9.21 8.98 7.77
C ARG A 116 -10.21 7.84 7.59
N ASN A 117 -9.76 6.65 7.19
CA ASN A 117 -10.62 5.50 6.96
C ASN A 117 -9.95 4.24 7.53
N LEU A 118 -10.52 3.74 8.63
CA LEU A 118 -10.01 2.61 9.41
C LEU A 118 -11.04 1.47 9.47
N GLU A 119 -12.06 1.49 8.60
CA GLU A 119 -13.09 0.45 8.62
C GLU A 119 -12.42 -0.94 8.52
N ASN A 120 -12.56 -1.71 9.60
CA ASN A 120 -12.10 -3.08 9.77
C ASN A 120 -10.57 -3.27 9.91
N ALA A 121 -9.79 -2.23 10.21
CA ALA A 121 -8.37 -2.38 10.55
C ALA A 121 -8.17 -2.61 12.05
N ASP A 122 -7.50 -3.69 12.43
CA ASP A 122 -7.23 -4.06 13.82
C ASP A 122 -6.09 -3.24 14.43
N ILE A 123 -5.05 -3.03 13.63
CA ILE A 123 -3.85 -2.29 14.02
C ILE A 123 -3.50 -1.33 12.89
N TYR A 124 -3.24 -0.08 13.22
CA TYR A 124 -2.81 0.91 12.25
C TYR A 124 -1.75 1.84 12.84
N ASN A 125 -0.74 2.13 12.02
CA ASN A 125 0.24 3.18 12.26
C ASN A 125 0.37 4.01 10.98
N GLN A 126 0.37 5.34 11.12
CA GLN A 126 0.56 6.25 9.99
C GLN A 126 1.46 7.41 10.42
N VAL A 127 2.47 7.72 9.61
CA VAL A 127 3.34 8.88 9.81
C VAL A 127 3.28 9.77 8.57
N THR A 128 3.04 11.06 8.82
CA THR A 128 2.94 12.10 7.80
C THR A 128 4.16 12.99 7.84
N LEU A 129 4.73 13.28 6.67
CA LEU A 129 5.70 14.34 6.46
C LEU A 129 4.97 15.65 6.26
N PHE A 130 5.38 16.67 7.00
CA PHE A 130 4.91 18.04 6.88
C PHE A 130 6.04 18.95 6.42
N ILE A 131 5.71 19.85 5.49
CA ILE A 131 6.62 20.88 4.99
C ILE A 131 6.17 22.21 5.58
N LYS A 132 7.07 22.88 6.29
CA LYS A 132 6.78 24.11 7.01
C LYS A 132 7.62 25.26 6.43
N LYS A 133 6.98 26.39 6.15
CA LYS A 133 7.63 27.66 5.80
C LYS A 133 7.18 28.74 6.75
N ASP A 134 8.11 29.42 7.41
CA ASP A 134 7.80 30.54 8.32
C ASP A 134 6.73 30.19 9.37
N LYS A 135 6.83 28.98 9.91
CA LYS A 135 5.88 28.37 10.86
C LYS A 135 4.49 28.00 10.32
N ILE A 136 4.24 28.16 9.02
CA ILE A 136 3.00 27.75 8.35
C ILE A 136 3.23 26.41 7.64
N ILE A 137 2.28 25.49 7.76
CA ILE A 137 2.30 24.23 7.00
C ILE A 137 1.95 24.54 5.55
N MET A 138 2.87 24.23 4.64
CA MET A 138 2.69 24.46 3.21
C MET A 138 2.02 23.27 2.54
N ASP A 139 2.41 22.06 2.92
CA ASP A 139 1.90 20.82 2.36
C ASP A 139 2.25 19.64 3.28
N SER A 140 1.65 18.48 3.01
CA SER A 140 1.93 17.25 3.74
C SER A 140 1.66 16.01 2.90
N ILE A 141 2.41 14.94 3.16
CA ILE A 141 2.19 13.64 2.52
C ILE A 141 2.39 12.51 3.53
N VAL A 142 1.56 11.47 3.44
CA VAL A 142 1.77 10.24 4.21
C VAL A 142 2.98 9.53 3.62
N ILE A 143 3.98 9.26 4.48
CA ILE A 143 5.23 8.61 4.06
C ILE A 143 5.36 7.20 4.64
N TYR A 144 4.62 6.89 5.71
CA TYR A 144 4.63 5.56 6.28
C TYR A 144 3.23 5.16 6.74
N GLU A 145 2.88 3.92 6.43
CA GLU A 145 1.66 3.25 6.85
C GLU A 145 2.00 1.79 7.16
N SER A 146 1.39 1.27 8.23
CA SER A 146 1.34 -0.15 8.53
C SER A 146 -0.05 -0.44 9.05
N ILE A 147 -0.88 -1.10 8.23
CA ILE A 147 -2.28 -1.39 8.53
C ILE A 147 -2.47 -2.91 8.46
N ASN A 148 -2.84 -3.50 9.58
CA ASN A 148 -3.12 -4.92 9.70
C ASN A 148 -4.63 -5.16 9.69
N TYR A 149 -5.08 -6.04 8.78
CA TYR A 149 -6.43 -6.56 8.71
C TYR A 149 -6.37 -8.05 9.08
N ILE A 150 -6.53 -8.36 10.36
CA ILE A 150 -6.39 -9.72 10.90
C ILE A 150 -7.41 -10.65 10.26
N GLU A 151 -8.65 -10.19 10.07
CA GLU A 151 -9.70 -10.99 9.43
C GLU A 151 -9.37 -11.37 7.97
N ALA A 152 -8.72 -10.45 7.25
CA ALA A 152 -8.31 -10.65 5.86
C ALA A 152 -6.90 -11.24 5.72
N LEU A 153 -6.21 -11.52 6.84
CA LEU A 153 -4.82 -11.96 6.90
C LEU A 153 -3.91 -11.14 5.98
N THR A 154 -4.17 -9.84 5.90
CA THR A 154 -3.51 -8.94 4.96
C THR A 154 -2.93 -7.75 5.71
N VAL A 155 -1.68 -7.42 5.41
CA VAL A 155 -1.01 -6.20 5.90
C VAL A 155 -0.77 -5.28 4.72
N LYS A 156 -1.17 -4.01 4.85
CA LYS A 156 -0.79 -2.95 3.89
C LYS A 156 0.32 -2.12 4.48
N GLN A 157 1.37 -1.90 3.69
CA GLN A 157 2.53 -1.13 4.11
C GLN A 157 2.83 -0.03 3.09
N LEU A 158 3.27 1.11 3.59
CA LEU A 158 3.84 2.19 2.80
C LEU A 158 5.23 2.50 3.37
N TYR A 159 6.27 2.30 2.56
CA TYR A 159 7.64 2.67 2.90
C TYR A 159 8.08 3.88 2.11
N TYR A 160 9.05 4.63 2.64
CA TYR A 160 9.56 5.84 2.00
C TYR A 160 11.07 5.93 1.96
N TYR A 161 11.56 6.73 1.03
CA TYR A 161 12.88 7.31 1.06
C TYR A 161 12.82 8.81 0.72
N ILE A 162 13.50 9.64 1.48
CA ILE A 162 13.60 11.08 1.23
C ILE A 162 15.07 11.41 0.99
N ASP A 163 15.36 11.95 -0.19
CA ASP A 163 16.68 12.45 -0.55
C ASP A 163 16.56 13.85 -1.11
N ASN A 164 17.16 14.81 -0.40
CA ASN A 164 16.99 16.24 -0.67
C ASN A 164 15.50 16.60 -0.83
N ASN A 165 15.12 17.18 -1.96
CA ASN A 165 13.75 17.57 -2.27
C ASN A 165 12.92 16.46 -2.94
N LYS A 166 13.41 15.23 -3.00
CA LYS A 166 12.69 14.08 -3.57
C LYS A 166 12.13 13.18 -2.47
N ILE A 167 10.94 12.67 -2.72
CA ILE A 167 10.27 11.67 -1.88
C ILE A 167 9.91 10.48 -2.75
N PHE A 168 10.33 9.31 -2.35
CA PHE A 168 9.99 8.05 -3.00
C PHE A 168 9.11 7.25 -2.06
N LEU A 169 8.00 6.72 -2.57
CA LEU A 169 7.05 5.93 -1.82
C LEU A 169 6.88 4.56 -2.48
N LEU A 170 6.91 3.50 -1.67
CA LEU A 170 6.70 2.11 -2.08
C LEU A 170 5.49 1.55 -1.32
N ASN A 171 4.43 1.21 -2.05
CA ASN A 171 3.22 0.63 -1.51
C ASN A 171 3.26 -0.90 -1.69
N LEU A 172 3.08 -1.60 -0.57
CA LEU A 172 3.15 -3.05 -0.46
C LEU A 172 1.86 -3.57 0.17
N SER A 173 1.52 -4.80 -0.19
CA SER A 173 0.52 -5.61 0.51
C SER A 173 1.15 -6.97 0.77
N GLU A 174 0.98 -7.49 1.97
CA GLU A 174 1.47 -8.81 2.35
C GLU A 174 0.27 -9.65 2.76
N ASP A 175 0.23 -10.89 2.29
CA ASP A 175 -0.74 -11.90 2.67
C ASP A 175 -0.01 -13.25 2.85
N GLU A 176 -0.77 -14.34 3.02
CA GLU A 176 -0.21 -15.69 3.16
C GLU A 176 0.62 -16.14 1.95
N SER A 177 0.46 -15.51 0.78
CA SER A 177 1.24 -15.80 -0.43
C SER A 177 2.53 -14.96 -0.51
N GLY A 178 2.68 -13.95 0.34
CA GLY A 178 3.87 -13.11 0.47
C GLY A 178 3.65 -11.64 0.09
N SER A 179 4.75 -10.90 -0.04
CA SER A 179 4.70 -9.44 -0.30
C SER A 179 4.48 -9.11 -1.79
N ILE A 180 3.56 -8.19 -2.06
CA ILE A 180 3.18 -7.72 -3.39
C ILE A 180 3.33 -6.20 -3.47
N VAL A 181 4.12 -5.72 -4.45
CA VAL A 181 4.17 -4.28 -4.77
C VAL A 181 2.87 -3.85 -5.42
N LYS A 182 2.12 -2.97 -4.76
CA LYS A 182 0.88 -2.36 -5.30
C LYS A 182 1.17 -1.07 -6.07
N GLY A 183 2.24 -0.38 -5.72
CA GLY A 183 2.66 0.79 -6.47
C GLY A 183 3.91 1.44 -5.95
N TRP A 184 4.41 2.37 -6.76
CA TRP A 184 5.58 3.18 -6.46
C TRP A 184 5.34 4.60 -6.96
N SER A 185 5.80 5.60 -6.23
CA SER A 185 5.68 6.99 -6.65
C SER A 185 6.89 7.82 -6.25
N GLU A 186 7.31 8.71 -7.14
CA GLU A 186 8.31 9.76 -6.90
C GLU A 186 7.61 11.11 -6.88
N TYR A 187 7.91 11.90 -5.85
CA TYR A 187 7.46 13.26 -5.67
C TYR A 187 8.65 14.20 -5.54
N TYR A 188 8.39 15.47 -5.82
CA TYR A 188 9.33 16.57 -5.68
C TYR A 188 8.73 17.70 -4.85
N ILE A 189 9.52 18.25 -3.93
CA ILE A 189 9.16 19.42 -3.13
C ILE A 189 9.74 20.66 -3.83
N ASN A 190 8.86 21.55 -4.28
CA ASN A 190 9.30 22.80 -4.92
C ASN A 190 9.72 23.87 -3.90
N GLU A 191 10.23 24.99 -4.39
CA GLU A 191 10.71 26.11 -3.54
C GLU A 191 9.60 26.77 -2.70
N SER A 192 8.33 26.61 -3.10
CA SER A 192 7.19 27.06 -2.30
C SER A 192 6.78 26.06 -1.20
N GLY A 193 7.44 24.90 -1.11
CA GLY A 193 7.11 23.84 -0.17
C GLY A 193 5.90 22.99 -0.58
N LYS A 194 5.52 23.01 -1.87
CA LYS A 194 4.45 22.19 -2.43
C LYS A 194 4.99 20.88 -2.97
N ILE A 195 4.28 19.79 -2.71
CA ILE A 195 4.62 18.44 -3.15
C ILE A 195 3.98 18.20 -4.52
N LYS A 196 4.79 17.80 -5.49
CA LYS A 196 4.34 17.49 -6.85
C LYS A 196 4.71 16.06 -7.21
N LEU A 197 3.74 15.31 -7.70
CA LEU A 197 3.99 13.99 -8.27
C LEU A 197 4.85 14.14 -9.54
N VAL A 198 5.97 13.42 -9.59
CA VAL A 198 6.88 13.37 -10.73
C VAL A 198 6.62 12.12 -11.56
N LYS A 199 6.55 10.97 -10.89
CA LYS A 199 6.39 9.66 -11.53
C LYS A 199 5.56 8.75 -10.65
N ASN A 200 4.74 7.92 -11.27
CA ASN A 200 3.95 6.89 -10.59
C ASN A 200 3.99 5.62 -11.43
N LYS A 201 4.14 4.48 -10.78
CA LYS A 201 3.96 3.15 -11.35
C LYS A 201 2.97 2.41 -10.45
N LYS A 202 1.75 2.22 -10.93
CA LYS A 202 0.82 1.28 -10.32
C LYS A 202 1.12 -0.11 -10.87
N THR A 203 1.23 -1.09 -9.98
CA THR A 203 1.32 -2.48 -10.39
C THR A 203 -0.09 -3.05 -10.34
N ASP A 204 -0.78 -2.97 -11.48
CA ASP A 204 -1.93 -3.81 -11.71
C ASP A 204 -1.40 -5.22 -11.91
N ASN A 205 -1.33 -6.00 -10.84
CA ASN A 205 -1.07 -7.45 -10.94
C ASN A 205 -2.34 -8.19 -11.41
N THR A 206 -3.05 -7.63 -12.39
CA THR A 206 -3.78 -8.45 -13.35
C THR A 206 -2.71 -9.12 -14.20
N LYS A 207 -2.45 -10.41 -13.93
CA LYS A 207 -1.72 -11.25 -14.89
C LYS A 207 -2.36 -11.01 -16.25
N ILE A 208 -1.56 -10.51 -17.19
CA ILE A 208 -1.87 -10.46 -18.61
C ILE A 208 -2.00 -11.92 -19.05
N GLU A 209 -3.20 -12.48 -18.94
CA GLU A 209 -3.60 -13.52 -19.88
C GLU A 209 -3.65 -12.84 -21.25
N LYS A 210 -2.88 -13.41 -22.19
CA LYS A 210 -2.81 -12.95 -23.56
C LYS A 210 -4.23 -12.83 -24.11
N LYS A 211 -4.64 -11.59 -24.36
CA LYS A 211 -5.81 -11.23 -25.16
C LYS A 211 -5.73 -11.94 -26.51
N PRO A 212 -6.68 -12.84 -26.88
CA PRO A 212 -6.97 -13.06 -28.28
C PRO A 212 -7.61 -11.77 -28.81
N SER A 213 -7.11 -11.34 -29.96
CA SER A 213 -7.56 -10.18 -30.73
C SER A 213 -9.08 -10.03 -30.80
N GLN A 214 -9.50 -8.77 -30.74
CA GLN A 214 -10.85 -8.27 -30.85
C GLN A 214 -11.62 -8.84 -32.04
N ILE A 215 -12.86 -9.30 -31.78
CA ILE A 215 -14.01 -9.02 -32.64
C ILE A 215 -15.20 -8.64 -31.73
N GLU A 216 -15.52 -7.35 -31.79
CA GLU A 216 -16.81 -6.66 -31.69
C GLU A 216 -17.94 -7.11 -30.74
N ASN A 217 -18.35 -6.12 -29.92
CA ASN A 217 -19.72 -5.71 -29.59
C ASN A 217 -20.67 -6.70 -28.90
N ALA A 218 -20.90 -6.52 -27.59
CA ALA A 218 -22.24 -6.32 -27.01
C ALA A 218 -22.20 -6.15 -25.46
N GLU A 219 -22.93 -5.13 -25.00
CA GLU A 219 -23.60 -5.04 -23.68
C GLU A 219 -22.78 -4.96 -22.38
N THR A 220 -22.13 -3.81 -22.17
CA THR A 220 -21.71 -3.32 -20.84
C THR A 220 -22.88 -2.71 -20.03
N THR A 221 -24.05 -3.37 -20.03
CA THR A 221 -25.24 -2.87 -19.33
C THR A 221 -26.07 -4.01 -18.74
N LYS A 222 -25.58 -4.71 -17.71
CA LYS A 222 -26.38 -5.55 -16.80
C LYS A 222 -25.44 -6.17 -15.76
N ASN A 223 -25.41 -5.63 -14.53
CA ASN A 223 -25.04 -6.42 -13.34
C ASN A 223 -25.29 -5.68 -12.01
N THR A 224 -25.77 -4.43 -12.02
CA THR A 224 -26.18 -3.73 -10.78
C THR A 224 -27.28 -4.45 -9.99
N ASN A 225 -28.04 -5.36 -10.63
CA ASN A 225 -29.11 -6.14 -10.00
C ASN A 225 -28.62 -7.36 -9.20
N LEU A 226 -27.33 -7.71 -9.28
CA LEU A 226 -26.71 -8.75 -8.44
C LEU A 226 -26.48 -8.30 -7.01
N ILE A 227 -26.48 -7.00 -6.72
CA ILE A 227 -26.30 -6.50 -5.36
C ILE A 227 -27.57 -6.81 -4.53
N GLY A 228 -27.38 -7.41 -3.35
CA GLY A 228 -28.47 -7.79 -2.46
C GLY A 228 -28.19 -9.08 -1.68
N SER A 229 -29.20 -9.52 -0.94
CA SER A 229 -29.16 -10.74 -0.14
C SER A 229 -29.95 -11.86 -0.81
N PHE A 230 -29.38 -13.06 -0.77
CA PHE A 230 -29.89 -14.24 -1.44
C PHE A 230 -29.73 -15.46 -0.56
N LYS A 231 -30.58 -16.47 -0.76
CA LYS A 231 -30.44 -17.76 -0.10
C LYS A 231 -30.76 -18.95 -0.98
N ILE A 232 -30.23 -20.09 -0.60
CA ILE A 232 -30.60 -21.40 -1.14
C ILE A 232 -30.36 -22.49 -0.10
N TYR A 233 -31.14 -23.56 -0.18
CA TYR A 233 -30.84 -24.83 0.48
C TYR A 233 -30.56 -25.88 -0.59
N ALA A 234 -29.44 -26.57 -0.48
CA ALA A 234 -29.04 -27.61 -1.42
C ALA A 234 -28.45 -28.80 -0.68
N ASP A 235 -28.62 -29.98 -1.26
CA ASP A 235 -28.04 -31.20 -0.71
C ASP A 235 -26.51 -31.20 -0.85
N ALA A 236 -25.80 -31.62 0.20
CA ALA A 236 -24.33 -31.76 0.27
C ALA A 236 -23.95 -33.06 1.01
N ILE A 237 -22.68 -33.47 0.97
CA ILE A 237 -22.17 -34.64 1.72
C ILE A 237 -21.39 -34.17 2.95
N SER A 238 -21.91 -34.35 4.16
CA SER A 238 -21.32 -33.83 5.40
C SER A 238 -19.83 -34.16 5.53
N ASN A 239 -19.03 -33.16 5.87
CA ASN A 239 -17.62 -33.30 6.19
C ASN A 239 -17.41 -34.11 7.47
N ASN A 240 -18.35 -34.02 8.42
CA ASN A 240 -18.34 -34.76 9.68
C ASN A 240 -18.80 -36.21 9.50
N THR A 241 -20.05 -36.42 9.06
CA THR A 241 -20.67 -37.76 9.08
C THR A 241 -20.53 -38.54 7.77
N LYS A 242 -20.11 -37.88 6.68
CA LYS A 242 -20.11 -38.42 5.30
C LYS A 242 -21.49 -38.80 4.76
N GLU A 243 -22.57 -38.40 5.44
CA GLU A 243 -23.94 -38.61 4.99
C GLU A 243 -24.46 -37.40 4.21
N LYS A 244 -25.54 -37.61 3.45
CA LYS A 244 -26.25 -36.55 2.76
C LYS A 244 -26.93 -35.61 3.77
N VAL A 245 -26.66 -34.31 3.67
CA VAL A 245 -27.22 -33.24 4.50
C VAL A 245 -27.77 -32.10 3.64
N SER A 246 -28.71 -31.32 4.18
CA SER A 246 -29.15 -30.07 3.56
C SER A 246 -28.28 -28.92 4.08
N LEU A 247 -27.71 -28.14 3.17
CA LEU A 247 -26.83 -27.02 3.46
C LEU A 247 -27.50 -25.72 3.01
N GLY A 248 -27.66 -24.77 3.91
CA GLY A 248 -28.18 -23.44 3.62
C GLY A 248 -27.05 -22.48 3.28
N TYR A 249 -27.08 -21.82 2.12
CA TYR A 249 -26.20 -20.71 1.80
C TYR A 249 -26.98 -19.41 1.87
N PHE A 250 -26.48 -18.44 2.64
CA PHE A 250 -26.97 -17.07 2.75
C PHE A 250 -25.89 -16.13 2.22
N ILE A 251 -26.15 -15.52 1.06
CA ILE A 251 -25.17 -14.78 0.28
C ILE A 251 -25.57 -13.32 0.22
N THR A 252 -24.74 -12.44 0.77
CA THR A 252 -24.90 -10.99 0.65
C THR A 252 -23.86 -10.43 -0.33
N ILE A 253 -24.30 -10.02 -1.51
CA ILE A 253 -23.45 -9.40 -2.53
C ILE A 253 -23.40 -7.90 -2.26
N LYS A 254 -22.28 -7.43 -1.70
CA LYS A 254 -22.06 -6.02 -1.34
C LYS A 254 -21.67 -5.17 -2.56
N SER A 255 -20.93 -5.78 -3.49
CA SER A 255 -20.53 -5.16 -4.77
C SER A 255 -20.21 -6.25 -5.80
N LEU A 256 -19.95 -5.86 -7.05
CA LEU A 256 -19.53 -6.80 -8.10
C LEU A 256 -18.17 -7.47 -7.84
N THR A 257 -17.46 -7.04 -6.80
CA THR A 257 -16.15 -7.59 -6.42
C THR A 257 -16.17 -8.25 -5.04
N LYS A 258 -17.31 -8.26 -4.33
CA LYS A 258 -17.38 -8.68 -2.92
C LYS A 258 -18.73 -9.30 -2.56
N ALA A 259 -18.68 -10.51 -2.00
CA ALA A 259 -19.81 -11.19 -1.36
C ALA A 259 -19.46 -11.61 0.07
N VAL A 260 -20.48 -11.87 0.88
CA VAL A 260 -20.36 -12.52 2.19
C VAL A 260 -21.24 -13.76 2.16
N LEU A 261 -20.69 -14.91 2.55
CA LEU A 261 -21.42 -16.17 2.68
C LEU A 261 -21.56 -16.52 4.16
N SER A 262 -22.78 -16.83 4.58
CA SER A 262 -23.07 -17.57 5.81
C SER A 262 -23.71 -18.91 5.44
N ILE A 263 -23.38 -19.94 6.20
CA ILE A 263 -23.73 -21.33 5.94
C ILE A 263 -24.51 -21.85 7.13
N ASP A 264 -25.77 -22.22 6.90
CA ASP A 264 -26.58 -22.97 7.85
C ASP A 264 -26.36 -24.47 7.62
N ALA A 265 -25.76 -25.12 8.61
CA ALA A 265 -25.47 -26.54 8.57
C ALA A 265 -25.79 -27.21 9.91
N LYS A 266 -26.12 -28.50 9.85
CA LYS A 266 -26.43 -29.31 11.03
C LYS A 266 -25.22 -29.53 11.95
N TYR A 267 -24.00 -29.54 11.39
CA TYR A 267 -22.75 -29.82 12.10
C TYR A 267 -21.73 -28.71 11.87
N SER A 268 -20.90 -28.44 12.88
CA SER A 268 -19.91 -27.36 12.86
C SER A 268 -18.85 -27.49 11.77
N GLU A 269 -18.55 -28.73 11.39
CA GLU A 269 -17.55 -29.05 10.38
C GLU A 269 -18.07 -28.79 8.95
N ASP A 270 -19.37 -28.50 8.79
CA ASP A 270 -20.02 -28.27 7.50
C ASP A 270 -20.19 -26.79 7.13
N TYR A 271 -19.94 -25.85 8.06
CA TYR A 271 -19.95 -24.40 7.79
C TYR A 271 -18.56 -23.74 7.89
N GLY A 272 -17.47 -24.51 7.79
CA GLY A 272 -16.09 -24.00 7.96
C GLY A 272 -15.65 -22.89 6.99
N CYS A 273 -16.46 -22.58 5.98
CA CYS A 273 -16.15 -21.64 4.89
C CYS A 273 -17.07 -20.42 4.84
N GLU A 274 -17.68 -20.06 5.97
CA GLU A 274 -18.34 -18.77 6.09
C GLU A 274 -17.33 -17.61 6.00
N GLY A 275 -17.80 -16.46 5.53
CA GLY A 275 -17.05 -15.20 5.55
C GLY A 275 -17.09 -14.42 4.25
N GLU A 276 -16.12 -13.54 4.08
CA GLU A 276 -16.03 -12.66 2.92
C GLU A 276 -15.34 -13.34 1.74
N TYR A 277 -15.95 -13.22 0.56
CA TYR A 277 -15.45 -13.74 -0.70
C TYR A 277 -15.18 -12.60 -1.68
N ARG A 278 -14.04 -12.68 -2.38
CA ARG A 278 -13.74 -11.81 -3.51
C ARG A 278 -14.40 -12.39 -4.76
N LEU A 279 -15.17 -11.57 -5.46
CA LEU A 279 -15.79 -11.94 -6.73
C LEU A 279 -14.89 -11.56 -7.89
N ILE A 280 -14.63 -12.52 -8.79
CA ILE A 280 -13.83 -12.35 -10.01
C ILE A 280 -14.76 -12.58 -11.21
N ASP A 281 -14.85 -11.62 -12.12
CA ASP A 281 -15.66 -11.78 -13.33
C ASP A 281 -14.92 -12.63 -14.38
N GLU A 282 -15.51 -13.77 -14.69
CA GLU A 282 -15.08 -14.73 -15.70
C GLU A 282 -16.19 -14.88 -16.75
N LYS A 283 -16.26 -13.95 -17.71
CA LYS A 283 -17.23 -13.95 -18.81
C LYS A 283 -18.69 -13.95 -18.32
N SER A 284 -19.07 -12.97 -17.50
CA SER A 284 -20.44 -12.81 -16.94
C SER A 284 -20.82 -13.83 -15.88
N ILE A 285 -19.84 -14.58 -15.37
CA ILE A 285 -19.94 -15.44 -14.20
C ILE A 285 -18.99 -14.87 -13.14
N LEU A 286 -19.50 -14.60 -11.95
CA LEU A 286 -18.71 -14.15 -10.81
C LEU A 286 -18.22 -15.36 -10.03
N HIS A 287 -16.93 -15.62 -10.06
CA HIS A 287 -16.26 -16.65 -9.27
C HIS A 287 -15.96 -16.09 -7.88
N ALA A 288 -16.54 -16.68 -6.83
CA ALA A 288 -16.29 -16.33 -5.44
C ALA A 288 -15.09 -17.10 -4.90
N LYS A 289 -14.02 -16.36 -4.58
CA LYS A 289 -12.78 -16.87 -3.99
C LYS A 289 -12.63 -16.42 -2.54
N GLY A 290 -12.41 -17.35 -1.62
CA GLY A 290 -12.46 -17.13 -0.18
C GLY A 290 -11.39 -17.89 0.60
N LYS A 291 -11.53 -17.90 1.93
CA LYS A 291 -10.54 -18.44 2.88
C LYS A 291 -10.32 -19.97 2.74
N CYS A 292 -11.29 -20.68 2.17
CA CYS A 292 -11.25 -22.13 2.00
C CYS A 292 -10.72 -22.62 0.65
N ASP A 293 -10.17 -21.73 -0.19
CA ASP A 293 -9.70 -22.06 -1.55
C ASP A 293 -8.46 -23.00 -1.57
N GLN A 294 -7.96 -23.49 -0.43
CA GLN A 294 -6.76 -24.35 -0.39
C GLN A 294 -6.96 -25.72 -1.05
N ASP A 295 -8.20 -26.24 -1.03
CA ASP A 295 -8.57 -27.51 -1.69
C ASP A 295 -9.65 -27.33 -2.77
N ASP A 296 -10.01 -26.08 -3.10
CA ASP A 296 -10.98 -25.73 -4.16
C ASP A 296 -12.42 -26.26 -3.93
N VAL A 297 -12.72 -26.95 -2.81
CA VAL A 297 -14.00 -27.67 -2.59
C VAL A 297 -15.18 -26.73 -2.30
N ASP A 298 -14.90 -25.56 -1.75
CA ASP A 298 -15.90 -24.60 -1.28
C ASP A 298 -16.04 -23.38 -2.22
N ASP A 299 -15.47 -23.45 -3.41
CA ASP A 299 -15.70 -22.47 -4.47
C ASP A 299 -17.18 -22.45 -4.85
N PHE A 300 -17.71 -21.24 -5.03
CA PHE A 300 -18.99 -21.05 -5.70
C PHE A 300 -18.93 -19.97 -6.76
N TYR A 301 -19.82 -20.10 -7.71
CA TYR A 301 -19.95 -19.25 -8.88
C TYR A 301 -21.33 -18.65 -8.87
N LEU A 302 -21.44 -17.37 -9.20
CA LEU A 302 -22.69 -16.65 -9.31
C LEU A 302 -22.88 -16.19 -10.75
N LYS A 303 -24.09 -16.23 -11.27
CA LYS A 303 -24.42 -15.58 -12.54
C LYS A 303 -25.78 -14.92 -12.45
N TYR A 304 -25.97 -13.88 -13.24
CA TYR A 304 -27.25 -13.23 -13.42
C TYR A 304 -27.75 -13.48 -14.82
N ASP A 305 -28.92 -14.11 -14.93
CA ASP A 305 -29.51 -14.45 -16.21
C ASP A 305 -31.03 -14.28 -16.14
N ASN A 306 -31.63 -13.68 -17.17
CA ASN A 306 -33.08 -13.45 -17.27
C ASN A 306 -33.75 -12.87 -16.00
N GLY A 307 -33.08 -11.94 -15.33
CA GLY A 307 -33.62 -11.27 -14.15
C GLY A 307 -33.39 -12.00 -12.81
N LYS A 308 -32.78 -13.20 -12.86
CA LYS A 308 -32.60 -14.10 -11.72
C LYS A 308 -31.13 -14.32 -11.40
N CYS A 309 -30.84 -14.57 -10.13
CA CYS A 309 -29.50 -14.89 -9.66
C CYS A 309 -29.38 -16.41 -9.52
N PHE A 310 -28.26 -16.98 -9.98
CA PHE A 310 -27.99 -18.41 -9.89
C PHE A 310 -26.66 -18.66 -9.23
N ILE A 311 -26.56 -19.79 -8.54
CA ILE A 311 -25.34 -20.29 -7.92
C ILE A 311 -24.96 -21.67 -8.48
N ARG A 312 -23.66 -21.93 -8.56
CA ARG A 312 -23.10 -23.27 -8.65
C ARG A 312 -22.02 -23.39 -7.59
N SER A 313 -22.06 -24.42 -6.75
CA SER A 313 -21.06 -24.64 -5.70
C SER A 313 -20.54 -26.06 -5.76
N LYS A 314 -19.21 -26.24 -5.68
CA LYS A 314 -18.57 -27.57 -5.60
C LYS A 314 -18.98 -28.34 -4.35
N ARG A 315 -19.54 -27.65 -3.35
CA ARG A 315 -20.01 -28.26 -2.11
C ARG A 315 -21.35 -29.00 -2.25
N PHE A 316 -22.16 -28.63 -3.23
CA PHE A 316 -23.47 -29.24 -3.46
C PHE A 316 -23.33 -30.59 -4.17
N ILE A 317 -24.27 -31.52 -3.95
CA ILE A 317 -24.34 -32.76 -4.74
C ILE A 317 -24.75 -32.42 -6.17
N ASN A 318 -25.68 -31.47 -6.34
CA ASN A 318 -26.04 -30.96 -7.64
C ASN A 318 -25.08 -29.83 -8.06
N GLN A 319 -24.27 -30.10 -9.08
CA GLN A 319 -23.27 -29.18 -9.65
C GLN A 319 -23.82 -28.32 -10.81
N ASP A 320 -25.13 -28.37 -11.08
CA ASP A 320 -25.77 -27.48 -12.05
C ASP A 320 -25.98 -26.07 -11.48
N TRP A 321 -26.46 -25.16 -12.34
CA TRP A 321 -26.88 -23.83 -11.92
C TRP A 321 -28.22 -23.88 -11.17
N LEU A 322 -28.19 -23.52 -9.90
CA LEU A 322 -29.37 -23.47 -9.04
C LEU A 322 -29.82 -22.02 -8.86
N GLU A 323 -31.13 -21.78 -8.91
CA GLU A 323 -31.69 -20.44 -8.69
C GLU A 323 -31.60 -20.06 -7.21
N LEU A 324 -31.06 -18.87 -6.95
CA LEU A 324 -31.04 -18.26 -5.64
C LEU A 324 -32.36 -17.52 -5.38
N ILE A 325 -32.89 -17.66 -4.17
CA ILE A 325 -34.05 -16.90 -3.71
C ILE A 325 -33.57 -15.56 -3.16
N ARG A 326 -34.05 -14.44 -3.70
CA ARG A 326 -33.76 -13.12 -3.14
C ARG A 326 -34.51 -12.91 -1.83
N GLU A 327 -33.84 -12.34 -0.82
CA GLU A 327 -34.45 -11.98 0.47
C GLU A 327 -35.01 -10.56 0.50
#